data_AF-A0A6L9KS14-F1
#
_entry.id   AF-A0A6L9KS14-F1
#
_cell.length_a   1.000
_cell.length_b   1.000
_cell.length_c   1.000
_cell.angle_alpha   90.00
_cell.angle_beta   90.00
_cell.angle_gamma   90.00
#
_symmetry.space_group_name_H-M   'P 1'
#
loop_
_entity.id
_entity.type
_entity.pdbx_description
1 polymer ?
#
loop_
_entity_poly.entity_id
_entity_poly.type
_entity_poly.pdbx_seq_one_letter_code
_entity_poly.pdbx_strand_id
1 'polypeptide(L)'
;MHLGRKTLSKFLIENVSGTRDGAALAALLVDVAAAVKAIAALSAKGALGGTTGTLDTINVQGETQKPLDVLSNTAFVNTFEQGGLVAGVASEEMDEPFPIKPPNQRGPFLAIFDPLDGSSNIDSNVSVGSIFSILHAPETGEPVTADYLQPGLQQVAAGYALYGPATLLVLTVGKGTHGFTLDREVGNFILTSPNIQIPAETSEFAINTSNERFWESPITRYVGECKAGKTGPRERDFNMRWIASMVAEVHRILMRGGIFMYPRDTKDPGKPGRLRLMYEANPMGLVVEQAGGRASTGRERILEIVPSEIHQRVPVILGSRNEVDRVTQYHSDYDAGTDKPYESPLFNERGLFRS
;
A
#
# COMPACT_ATOMS: atom_id res chain seq x y z
N MET A 1 2.71 -30.05 3.24
CA MET A 1 2.41 -30.83 2.00
C MET A 1 2.72 -29.98 0.76
N HIS A 2 3.94 -30.03 0.22
CA HIS A 2 4.38 -29.30 -1.00
C HIS A 2 4.15 -30.10 -2.30
N LEU A 3 3.11 -30.93 -2.34
CA LEU A 3 2.82 -31.86 -3.45
C LEU A 3 2.37 -31.11 -4.72
N GLY A 4 3.31 -30.50 -5.46
CA GLY A 4 3.09 -29.92 -6.79
C GLY A 4 2.77 -28.42 -6.85
N ARG A 5 2.77 -27.70 -5.72
CA ARG A 5 2.56 -26.23 -5.73
C ARG A 5 3.84 -25.48 -6.10
N LYS A 6 3.69 -24.35 -6.81
CA LYS A 6 4.82 -23.52 -7.26
C LYS A 6 5.37 -22.69 -6.11
N THR A 7 6.69 -22.72 -5.92
CA THR A 7 7.40 -21.84 -4.96
C THR A 7 7.55 -20.43 -5.54
N LEU A 8 7.83 -19.44 -4.69
CA LEU A 8 8.15 -18.08 -5.10
C LEU A 8 9.28 -18.05 -6.15
N SER A 9 10.42 -18.69 -5.88
CA SER A 9 11.57 -18.68 -6.79
C SER A 9 11.21 -19.24 -8.17
N LYS A 10 10.44 -20.34 -8.23
CA LYS A 10 10.01 -20.93 -9.50
C LYS A 10 9.03 -20.01 -10.25
N PHE A 11 8.09 -19.40 -9.53
CA PHE A 11 7.19 -18.40 -10.11
C PHE A 11 7.97 -17.22 -10.72
N LEU A 12 8.96 -16.70 -10.00
CA LEU A 12 9.73 -15.53 -10.44
C LEU A 12 10.50 -15.85 -11.72
N ILE A 13 11.25 -16.96 -11.77
CA ILE A 13 12.00 -17.40 -12.96
C ILE A 13 11.10 -17.43 -14.21
N GLU A 14 9.88 -17.95 -14.08
CA GLU A 14 8.94 -18.04 -15.20
C GLU A 14 8.38 -16.67 -15.62
N ASN A 15 8.16 -15.75 -14.69
CA ASN A 15 7.45 -14.49 -14.96
C ASN A 15 8.35 -13.32 -15.33
N VAL A 16 9.63 -13.33 -14.93
CA VAL A 16 10.61 -12.30 -15.29
C VAL A 16 11.50 -12.70 -16.47
N SER A 17 11.31 -13.90 -17.03
CA SER A 17 12.05 -14.31 -18.23
C SER A 17 11.76 -13.36 -19.39
N GLY A 18 12.83 -12.91 -20.07
CA GLY A 18 12.76 -11.97 -21.19
C GLY A 18 12.60 -10.49 -20.82
N THR A 19 12.58 -10.13 -19.53
CA THR A 19 12.60 -8.72 -19.10
C THR A 19 14.03 -8.24 -18.84
N ARG A 20 14.25 -6.92 -18.95
CA ARG A 20 15.51 -6.27 -18.52
C ARG A 20 15.83 -6.70 -17.09
N ASP A 21 17.07 -7.13 -16.86
CA ASP A 21 17.59 -7.56 -15.56
C ASP A 21 16.73 -8.63 -14.83
N GLY A 22 15.93 -9.41 -15.57
CA GLY A 22 14.93 -10.31 -14.98
C GLY A 22 15.50 -11.32 -13.98
N ALA A 23 16.64 -11.95 -14.28
CA ALA A 23 17.29 -12.88 -13.36
C ALA A 23 17.72 -12.20 -12.05
N ALA A 24 18.23 -10.98 -12.12
CA ALA A 24 18.59 -10.17 -10.95
C ALA A 24 17.34 -9.76 -10.16
N LEU A 25 16.24 -9.41 -10.85
CA LEU A 25 14.96 -9.07 -10.21
C LEU A 25 14.39 -10.28 -9.45
N ALA A 26 14.42 -11.47 -10.04
CA ALA A 26 14.00 -12.70 -9.35
C ALA A 26 14.83 -12.94 -8.09
N ALA A 27 16.16 -12.80 -8.16
CA ALA A 27 17.03 -12.96 -7.01
C ALA A 27 16.71 -11.91 -5.92
N LEU A 28 16.49 -10.65 -6.29
CA LEU A 28 16.17 -9.57 -5.36
C LEU A 28 14.83 -9.82 -4.64
N LEU A 29 13.83 -10.35 -5.33
CA LEU A 29 12.55 -10.69 -4.71
C LEU A 29 12.64 -11.93 -3.81
N VAL A 30 13.63 -12.81 -4.00
CA VAL A 30 13.96 -13.86 -3.02
C VAL A 30 14.64 -13.26 -1.79
N ASP A 31 15.50 -12.25 -1.95
CA ASP A 31 16.10 -11.50 -0.84
C ASP A 31 15.03 -10.76 -0.02
N VAL A 32 14.08 -10.08 -0.68
CA VAL A 32 12.90 -9.50 -0.02
C VAL A 32 12.16 -10.56 0.80
N ALA A 33 11.94 -11.75 0.25
CA ALA A 33 11.29 -12.84 0.97
C ALA A 33 12.11 -13.35 2.18
N ALA A 34 13.45 -13.25 2.14
CA ALA A 34 14.30 -13.57 3.28
C ALA A 34 14.14 -12.53 4.41
N ALA A 35 14.16 -11.24 4.08
CA ALA A 35 13.91 -10.16 5.03
C ALA A 35 12.51 -10.30 5.68
N VAL A 36 11.48 -10.56 4.86
CA VAL A 36 10.11 -10.81 5.32
C VAL A 36 10.02 -11.99 6.28
N LYS A 37 10.75 -13.09 6.03
CA LYS A 37 10.79 -14.23 6.97
C LYS A 37 11.41 -13.85 8.32
N ALA A 38 12.46 -13.05 8.31
CA ALA A 38 13.11 -12.57 9.53
C ALA A 38 12.15 -11.68 10.33
N ILE A 39 11.49 -10.72 9.68
CA ILE A 39 10.51 -9.84 10.31
C ILE A 39 9.32 -10.65 10.84
N ALA A 40 8.76 -11.56 10.04
CA ALA A 40 7.66 -12.43 10.48
C ALA A 40 8.03 -13.26 11.74
N ALA A 41 9.28 -13.73 11.83
CA ALA A 41 9.76 -14.44 13.01
C ALA A 41 9.90 -13.52 14.23
N LEU A 42 10.29 -12.26 14.04
CA LEU A 42 10.36 -11.25 15.10
C LEU A 42 8.96 -10.85 15.57
N SER A 43 8.07 -10.47 14.65
CA SER A 43 6.68 -10.09 14.96
C SER A 43 5.94 -11.20 15.70
N ALA A 44 6.14 -12.47 15.32
CA ALA A 44 5.49 -13.61 15.96
C ALA A 44 5.93 -13.87 17.42
N LYS A 45 7.02 -13.26 17.90
CA LYS A 45 7.44 -13.39 19.31
C LYS A 45 6.59 -12.51 20.24
N GLY A 46 6.00 -11.42 19.73
CA GLY A 46 5.28 -10.45 20.56
C GLY A 46 6.08 -10.04 21.80
N ALA A 47 5.43 -10.07 22.97
CA ALA A 47 6.05 -9.73 24.26
C ALA A 47 7.24 -10.65 24.64
N LEU A 48 7.33 -11.87 24.11
CA LEU A 48 8.47 -12.78 24.36
C LEU A 48 9.75 -12.31 23.67
N GLY A 49 9.64 -11.44 22.66
CA GLY A 49 10.78 -10.94 21.89
C GLY A 49 11.56 -9.82 22.59
N GLY A 50 11.00 -9.22 23.65
CA GLY A 50 11.56 -8.00 24.26
C GLY A 50 11.51 -6.78 23.33
N THR A 51 10.74 -6.86 22.24
CA THR A 51 10.61 -5.83 21.19
C THR A 51 9.33 -5.01 21.32
N THR A 52 8.53 -5.24 22.36
CA THR A 52 7.31 -4.48 22.68
C THR A 52 7.65 -3.27 23.55
N GLY A 53 7.10 -2.10 23.24
CA GLY A 53 7.41 -0.82 23.89
C GLY A 53 7.76 0.27 22.88
N THR A 54 7.96 1.50 23.37
CA THR A 54 8.38 2.67 22.59
C THR A 54 9.83 3.00 22.90
N LEU A 55 10.62 3.34 21.89
CA LEU A 55 11.93 3.96 22.08
C LEU A 55 11.75 5.45 22.39
N ASP A 56 12.72 6.08 23.04
CA ASP A 56 12.76 7.54 23.23
C ASP A 56 13.17 8.29 21.94
N THR A 57 13.24 7.59 20.80
CA THR A 57 13.59 8.15 19.49
C THR A 57 12.35 8.43 18.65
N ILE A 58 12.37 9.58 17.96
CA ILE A 58 11.32 10.02 17.03
C ILE A 58 11.90 9.93 15.62
N ASN A 59 11.17 9.34 14.67
CA ASN A 59 11.59 9.28 13.27
C ASN A 59 11.37 10.62 12.55
N VAL A 60 11.85 10.75 11.30
CA VAL A 60 11.70 12.00 10.50
C VAL A 60 10.26 12.43 10.24
N GLN A 61 9.32 11.54 10.50
CA GLN A 61 7.90 11.76 10.28
C GLN A 61 7.19 12.24 11.54
N GLY A 62 7.93 12.40 12.64
CA GLY A 62 7.41 12.84 13.94
C GLY A 62 6.71 11.72 14.71
N GLU A 63 6.95 10.46 14.35
CA GLU A 63 6.34 9.28 14.98
C GLU A 63 7.34 8.62 15.94
N THR A 64 6.87 8.14 17.10
CA THR A 64 7.72 7.44 18.09
C THR A 64 8.09 6.05 17.56
N GLN A 65 9.37 5.79 17.39
CA GLN A 65 9.84 4.51 16.86
C GLN A 65 9.64 3.39 17.88
N LYS A 66 9.18 2.23 17.41
CA LYS A 66 9.18 1.00 18.21
C LYS A 66 10.44 0.18 17.91
N PRO A 67 10.93 -0.63 18.86
CA PRO A 67 12.06 -1.51 18.61
C PRO A 67 11.89 -2.42 17.38
N LEU A 68 10.65 -2.86 17.10
CA LEU A 68 10.37 -3.70 15.94
C LEU A 68 10.49 -2.95 14.61
N ASP A 69 10.24 -1.63 14.58
CA ASP A 69 10.41 -0.82 13.36
C ASP A 69 11.90 -0.77 12.97
N VAL A 70 12.76 -0.46 13.95
CA VAL A 70 14.23 -0.42 13.77
C VAL A 70 14.77 -1.77 13.33
N LEU A 71 14.31 -2.86 13.95
CA LEU A 71 14.72 -4.22 13.58
C LEU A 71 14.24 -4.61 12.18
N SER A 72 13.05 -4.18 11.79
CA SER A 72 12.50 -4.46 10.46
C SER A 72 13.26 -3.69 9.37
N ASN A 73 13.59 -2.42 9.62
CA ASN A 73 14.44 -1.63 8.75
C ASN A 73 15.83 -2.29 8.61
N THR A 74 16.44 -2.66 9.74
CA THR A 74 17.74 -3.35 9.77
C THR A 74 17.72 -4.66 8.99
N ALA A 75 16.64 -5.44 9.09
CA ALA A 75 16.50 -6.70 8.36
C ALA A 75 16.50 -6.48 6.84
N PHE A 76 15.79 -5.46 6.33
CA PHE A 76 15.82 -5.12 4.90
C PHE A 76 17.20 -4.62 4.47
N VAL A 77 17.76 -3.63 5.17
CA VAL A 77 19.06 -3.04 4.82
C VAL A 77 20.15 -4.09 4.75
N ASN A 78 20.32 -4.90 5.81
CA ASN A 78 21.35 -5.94 5.84
C ASN A 78 21.18 -6.96 4.72
N THR A 79 19.93 -7.34 4.41
CA THR A 79 19.64 -8.30 3.35
C THR A 79 20.04 -7.73 1.99
N PHE A 80 19.71 -6.47 1.73
CA PHE A 80 20.05 -5.78 0.49
C PHE A 80 21.55 -5.51 0.32
N GLU A 81 22.25 -5.14 1.40
CA GLU A 81 23.70 -4.96 1.40
C GLU A 81 24.44 -6.27 1.08
N GLN A 82 23.96 -7.39 1.62
CA GLN A 82 24.57 -8.71 1.39
C GLN A 82 24.24 -9.29 0.00
N GLY A 83 23.05 -8.99 -0.54
CA GLY A 83 22.61 -9.50 -1.83
C GLY A 83 23.34 -8.86 -3.03
N GLY A 84 23.75 -7.59 -2.91
CA GLY A 84 24.48 -6.88 -3.98
C GLY A 84 23.64 -6.57 -5.23
N LEU A 85 22.32 -6.71 -5.14
CA LEU A 85 21.37 -6.54 -6.26
C LEU A 85 20.76 -5.14 -6.34
N VAL A 86 20.94 -4.33 -5.29
CA VAL A 86 20.50 -2.93 -5.26
C VAL A 86 21.70 -1.99 -5.15
N ALA A 87 21.61 -0.85 -5.82
CA ALA A 87 22.57 0.24 -5.73
C ALA A 87 22.32 1.15 -4.52
N GLY A 88 21.11 1.11 -3.97
CA GLY A 88 20.74 1.93 -2.82
C GLY A 88 19.29 1.71 -2.41
N VAL A 89 18.97 2.22 -1.24
CA VAL A 89 17.68 2.05 -0.58
C VAL A 89 17.10 3.37 -0.10
N ALA A 90 15.78 3.44 -0.02
CA ALA A 90 15.07 4.47 0.73
C ALA A 90 14.03 3.81 1.63
N SER A 91 13.86 4.33 2.84
CA SER A 91 13.00 3.73 3.85
C SER A 91 12.17 4.78 4.56
N GLU A 92 10.97 4.40 4.98
CA GLU A 92 10.13 5.16 5.92
C GLU A 92 10.91 5.56 7.19
N GLU A 93 11.86 4.72 7.62
CA GLU A 93 12.70 4.89 8.81
C GLU A 93 14.05 5.59 8.57
N MET A 94 14.24 6.23 7.40
CA MET A 94 15.48 6.93 7.03
C MET A 94 15.21 8.33 6.53
N ASP A 95 15.99 9.31 6.99
CA ASP A 95 15.90 10.71 6.57
C ASP A 95 16.18 10.87 5.07
N GLU A 96 17.28 10.27 4.61
CA GLU A 96 17.76 10.36 3.24
C GLU A 96 17.98 8.96 2.66
N PRO A 97 17.92 8.82 1.31
CA PRO A 97 18.28 7.56 0.66
C PRO A 97 19.71 7.14 1.02
N PHE A 98 19.90 5.84 1.24
CA PHE A 98 21.17 5.25 1.60
C PHE A 98 21.78 4.50 0.40
N PRO A 99 22.91 4.96 -0.16
CA PRO A 99 23.59 4.23 -1.22
C PRO A 99 24.23 2.97 -0.66
N ILE A 100 24.00 1.84 -1.33
CA ILE A 100 24.65 0.57 -0.99
C ILE A 100 25.92 0.47 -1.81
N LYS A 101 27.04 0.23 -1.13
CA LYS A 101 28.37 0.10 -1.73
C LYS A 101 28.79 -1.36 -1.77
N PRO A 102 28.37 -2.14 -2.79
CA PRO A 102 28.80 -3.53 -2.89
C PRO A 102 30.30 -3.58 -3.18
N PRO A 103 31.03 -4.59 -2.66
CA PRO A 103 32.48 -4.69 -2.84
C PRO A 103 32.93 -4.86 -4.30
N ASN A 104 32.08 -5.45 -5.15
CA ASN A 104 32.48 -5.94 -6.48
C ASN A 104 31.74 -5.26 -7.63
N GLN A 105 30.41 -5.22 -7.59
CA GLN A 105 29.59 -4.72 -8.69
C GLN A 105 28.29 -4.13 -8.18
N ARG A 106 27.92 -2.97 -8.74
CA ARG A 106 26.67 -2.26 -8.44
C ARG A 106 25.45 -3.03 -8.94
N GLY A 107 24.46 -3.18 -8.09
CA GLY A 107 23.18 -3.78 -8.44
C GLY A 107 22.33 -2.90 -9.38
N PRO A 108 21.51 -3.47 -10.27
CA PRO A 108 20.73 -2.71 -11.27
C PRO A 108 19.46 -2.05 -10.72
N PHE A 109 19.17 -2.18 -9.43
CA PHE A 109 17.91 -1.73 -8.83
C PHE A 109 18.08 -0.71 -7.70
N LEU A 110 17.02 0.04 -7.42
CA LEU A 110 16.80 0.76 -6.17
C LEU A 110 15.63 0.09 -5.44
N ALA A 111 15.70 0.01 -4.11
CA ALA A 111 14.62 -0.52 -3.29
C ALA A 111 14.07 0.56 -2.36
N ILE A 112 12.76 0.77 -2.40
CA ILE A 112 12.04 1.71 -1.56
C ILE A 112 11.06 0.90 -0.71
N PHE A 113 11.04 1.08 0.61
CA PHE A 113 10.20 0.25 1.47
C PHE A 113 9.67 0.95 2.71
N ASP A 114 8.50 0.49 3.15
CA ASP A 114 8.00 0.65 4.50
C ASP A 114 8.33 -0.65 5.24
N PRO A 115 9.29 -0.64 6.17
CA PRO A 115 9.70 -1.86 6.83
C PRO A 115 8.59 -2.43 7.73
N LEU A 116 7.69 -1.60 8.26
CA LEU A 116 6.63 -2.05 9.16
C LEU A 116 5.38 -1.14 9.18
N ASP A 117 4.51 -1.30 8.17
CA ASP A 117 3.19 -0.67 8.12
C ASP A 117 2.31 -1.11 9.29
N GLY A 118 1.64 -0.13 9.90
CA GLY A 118 0.71 -0.36 10.99
C GLY A 118 1.41 -0.61 12.33
N SER A 119 2.65 -0.17 12.50
CA SER A 119 3.44 -0.31 13.74
C SER A 119 2.70 0.11 15.01
N SER A 120 1.85 1.13 14.92
CA SER A 120 0.94 1.56 16.01
C SER A 120 0.08 0.42 16.57
N ASN A 121 -0.24 -0.59 15.76
CA ASN A 121 -1.09 -1.72 16.13
C ASN A 121 -0.34 -2.93 16.72
N ILE A 122 1.00 -2.92 16.76
CA ILE A 122 1.82 -4.05 17.22
C ILE A 122 1.42 -4.50 18.63
N ASP A 123 1.29 -3.55 19.57
CA ASP A 123 0.98 -3.86 20.97
C ASP A 123 -0.46 -4.37 21.16
N SER A 124 -1.33 -4.10 20.19
CA SER A 124 -2.70 -4.62 20.16
C SER A 124 -2.81 -5.99 19.49
N ASN A 125 -1.69 -6.56 19.03
CA ASN A 125 -1.61 -7.85 18.35
C ASN A 125 -2.52 -7.95 17.11
N VAL A 126 -2.71 -6.82 16.41
CA VAL A 126 -3.42 -6.76 15.13
C VAL A 126 -2.43 -6.98 13.99
N SER A 127 -2.93 -7.35 12.82
CA SER A 127 -2.09 -7.55 11.64
C SER A 127 -1.36 -6.28 11.22
N VAL A 128 -0.07 -6.44 10.95
CA VAL A 128 0.87 -5.43 10.44
C VAL A 128 1.55 -5.98 9.18
N GLY A 129 2.35 -5.19 8.49
CA GLY A 129 2.98 -5.65 7.25
C GLY A 129 4.25 -4.91 6.88
N SER A 130 4.88 -5.31 5.78
CA SER A 130 5.96 -4.53 5.15
C SER A 130 5.56 -4.24 3.71
N ILE A 131 5.96 -3.10 3.17
CA ILE A 131 5.65 -2.68 1.80
C ILE A 131 6.96 -2.44 1.07
N PHE A 132 7.04 -2.84 -0.20
CA PHE A 132 8.24 -2.60 -1.00
C PHE A 132 7.90 -2.23 -2.44
N SER A 133 8.79 -1.43 -3.02
CA SER A 133 8.79 -0.95 -4.39
C SER A 133 10.20 -1.06 -4.95
N ILE A 134 10.33 -1.64 -6.15
CA ILE A 134 11.61 -1.82 -6.84
C ILE A 134 11.61 -0.97 -8.11
N LEU A 135 12.66 -0.16 -8.27
CA LEU A 135 12.92 0.69 -9.43
C LEU A 135 14.23 0.26 -10.10
N HIS A 136 14.42 0.64 -11.36
CA HIS A 136 15.76 0.59 -11.95
C HIS A 136 16.63 1.70 -11.37
N ALA A 137 17.90 1.36 -11.09
CA ALA A 137 18.92 2.34 -10.74
C ALA A 137 19.43 3.06 -11.99
N PRO A 138 20.05 4.27 -11.87
CA PRO A 138 20.64 4.94 -13.02
C PRO A 138 21.76 4.08 -13.60
N GLU A 139 22.03 4.17 -14.90
CA GLU A 139 23.00 3.28 -15.56
C GLU A 139 24.45 3.56 -15.13
N THR A 140 24.74 4.81 -14.74
CA THR A 140 26.07 5.28 -14.35
C THR A 140 26.02 6.14 -13.09
N GLY A 141 27.10 6.15 -12.32
CA GLY A 141 27.21 6.97 -11.10
C GLY A 141 26.65 6.29 -9.85
N GLU A 142 26.94 6.88 -8.68
CA GLU A 142 26.26 6.53 -7.43
C GLU A 142 24.82 7.09 -7.47
N PRO A 143 23.82 6.35 -6.95
CA PRO A 143 22.46 6.84 -6.95
C PRO A 143 22.32 8.07 -6.06
N VAL A 144 21.67 9.09 -6.59
CA VAL A 144 21.29 10.32 -5.87
C VAL A 144 19.80 10.32 -5.61
N THR A 145 19.32 11.20 -4.72
CA THR A 145 17.90 11.30 -4.35
C THR A 145 16.97 11.40 -5.56
N ALA A 146 17.35 12.15 -6.59
CA ALA A 146 16.57 12.31 -7.82
C ALA A 146 16.32 10.99 -8.57
N ASP A 147 17.21 10.00 -8.45
CA ASP A 147 17.03 8.70 -9.10
C ASP A 147 15.91 7.86 -8.48
N TYR A 148 15.55 8.13 -7.22
CA TYR A 148 14.44 7.46 -6.55
C TYR A 148 13.09 8.12 -6.89
N LEU A 149 13.08 9.40 -7.29
CA LEU A 149 11.87 10.20 -7.55
C LEU A 149 11.25 9.87 -8.91
N GLN A 150 10.97 8.59 -9.14
CA GLN A 150 10.34 8.08 -10.35
C GLN A 150 8.83 7.90 -10.13
N PRO A 151 7.97 8.21 -11.13
CA PRO A 151 6.55 7.92 -11.04
C PRO A 151 6.27 6.44 -10.78
N GLY A 152 5.16 6.13 -10.11
CA GLY A 152 4.78 4.75 -9.77
C GLY A 152 4.68 3.80 -10.98
N LEU A 153 4.46 4.32 -12.20
CA LEU A 153 4.50 3.55 -13.44
C LEU A 153 5.88 2.95 -13.79
N GLN A 154 6.97 3.48 -13.22
CA GLN A 154 8.34 3.00 -13.44
C GLN A 154 8.74 1.83 -12.53
N GLN A 155 7.88 1.42 -11.61
CA GLN A 155 8.10 0.28 -10.74
C GLN A 155 8.20 -1.02 -11.55
N VAL A 156 9.32 -1.73 -11.41
CA VAL A 156 9.53 -3.03 -12.07
C VAL A 156 8.92 -4.19 -11.28
N ALA A 157 8.81 -3.99 -9.97
CA ALA A 157 8.08 -4.87 -9.08
C ALA A 157 7.61 -4.07 -7.86
N ALA A 158 6.49 -4.48 -7.29
CA ALA A 158 6.02 -3.96 -6.02
C ALA A 158 5.24 -5.04 -5.28
N GLY A 159 5.13 -4.89 -3.97
CA GLY A 159 4.38 -5.83 -3.17
C GLY A 159 4.37 -5.45 -1.70
N TYR A 160 3.79 -6.36 -0.93
CA TYR A 160 3.75 -6.25 0.51
C TYR A 160 3.76 -7.64 1.15
N ALA A 161 4.23 -7.69 2.39
CA ALA A 161 4.06 -8.82 3.28
C ALA A 161 3.00 -8.51 4.33
N LEU A 162 2.13 -9.48 4.63
CA LEU A 162 1.15 -9.38 5.72
C LEU A 162 1.56 -10.34 6.85
N TYR A 163 1.78 -9.79 8.03
CA TYR A 163 2.07 -10.51 9.27
C TYR A 163 0.77 -10.69 10.06
N GLY A 164 -0.11 -11.55 9.55
CA GLY A 164 -1.38 -11.92 10.19
C GLY A 164 -1.32 -13.31 10.84
N PRO A 165 -2.49 -13.99 10.96
CA PRO A 165 -2.54 -15.38 11.43
C PRO A 165 -1.66 -16.33 10.58
N ALA A 166 -1.55 -16.02 9.29
CA ALA A 166 -0.55 -16.59 8.40
C ALA A 166 0.30 -15.46 7.81
N THR A 167 1.57 -15.72 7.57
CA THR A 167 2.44 -14.77 6.85
C THR A 167 2.21 -14.92 5.36
N LEU A 168 1.81 -13.82 4.72
CA LEU A 168 1.60 -13.75 3.28
C LEU A 168 2.62 -12.81 2.64
N LEU A 169 2.97 -13.09 1.39
CA LEU A 169 3.70 -12.18 0.51
C LEU A 169 2.85 -12.01 -0.76
N VAL A 170 2.44 -10.79 -1.05
CA VAL A 170 1.65 -10.45 -2.25
C VAL A 170 2.46 -9.50 -3.09
N LEU A 171 2.63 -9.80 -4.38
CA LEU A 171 3.47 -9.00 -5.26
C LEU A 171 3.00 -9.00 -6.70
N THR A 172 3.55 -8.08 -7.48
CA THR A 172 3.47 -8.03 -8.93
C THR A 172 4.85 -7.72 -9.53
N VAL A 173 5.09 -8.27 -10.73
CA VAL A 173 6.24 -7.98 -11.60
C VAL A 173 5.75 -7.45 -12.96
N GLY A 174 4.60 -6.76 -12.96
CA GLY A 174 3.95 -6.22 -14.17
C GLY A 174 3.10 -7.23 -14.97
N LYS A 175 2.91 -8.45 -14.44
CA LYS A 175 2.10 -9.53 -15.05
C LYS A 175 1.04 -10.04 -14.07
N GLY A 176 0.17 -9.14 -13.63
CA GLY A 176 -0.87 -9.42 -12.65
C GLY A 176 -0.33 -9.48 -11.21
N THR A 177 -1.25 -9.62 -10.25
CA THR A 177 -0.96 -9.68 -8.81
C THR A 177 -1.09 -11.11 -8.29
N HIS A 178 -0.12 -11.56 -7.50
CA HIS A 178 -0.04 -12.94 -7.03
C HIS A 178 0.26 -13.00 -5.53
N GLY A 179 -0.41 -13.91 -4.82
CA GLY A 179 -0.28 -14.12 -3.39
C GLY A 179 0.38 -15.45 -3.03
N PHE A 180 1.34 -15.38 -2.11
CA PHE A 180 2.08 -16.51 -1.58
C PHE A 180 1.87 -16.61 -0.07
N THR A 181 1.83 -17.84 0.44
CA THR A 181 1.77 -18.12 1.88
C THR A 181 3.07 -18.77 2.33
N LEU A 182 3.62 -18.30 3.46
CA LEU A 182 4.81 -18.89 4.07
C LEU A 182 4.46 -20.24 4.68
N ASP A 183 5.06 -21.31 4.17
CA ASP A 183 5.10 -22.60 4.84
C ASP A 183 6.26 -22.57 5.86
N ARG A 184 5.93 -22.55 7.15
CA ARG A 184 6.92 -22.43 8.23
C ARG A 184 7.71 -23.72 8.45
N GLU A 185 7.18 -24.88 8.05
CA GLU A 185 7.87 -26.17 8.20
C GLU A 185 9.02 -26.29 7.19
N VAL A 186 8.84 -25.72 6.00
CA VAL A 186 9.83 -25.77 4.92
C VAL A 186 10.59 -24.45 4.76
N GLY A 187 10.08 -23.34 5.32
CA GLY A 187 10.70 -22.02 5.25
C GLY A 187 10.60 -21.36 3.88
N ASN A 188 9.57 -21.70 3.09
CA ASN A 188 9.41 -21.24 1.72
C ASN A 188 8.01 -20.65 1.45
N PHE A 189 7.95 -19.65 0.57
CA PHE A 189 6.71 -19.04 0.11
C PHE A 189 6.12 -19.85 -1.04
N ILE A 190 4.86 -20.26 -0.88
CA ILE A 190 4.13 -21.10 -1.83
C ILE A 190 3.00 -20.31 -2.45
N LEU A 191 2.88 -20.39 -3.77
CA LEU A 191 1.80 -19.75 -4.50
C LEU A 191 0.45 -20.35 -4.07
N THR A 192 -0.38 -19.53 -3.44
CA THR A 192 -1.70 -19.90 -2.94
C THR A 192 -2.83 -19.14 -3.62
N SER A 193 -2.54 -17.94 -4.14
CA SER A 193 -3.51 -17.07 -4.83
C SER A 193 -2.93 -16.57 -6.15
N PRO A 194 -2.98 -17.36 -7.24
CA PRO A 194 -2.50 -16.92 -8.55
C PRO A 194 -3.46 -15.92 -9.19
N ASN A 195 -2.91 -14.89 -9.84
CA ASN A 195 -3.64 -13.90 -10.63
C ASN A 195 -4.90 -13.34 -9.92
N ILE A 196 -4.68 -12.74 -8.76
CA ILE A 196 -5.72 -12.10 -7.94
C ILE A 196 -6.45 -11.04 -8.77
N GLN A 197 -7.77 -11.00 -8.69
CA GLN A 197 -8.63 -10.01 -9.35
C GLN A 197 -9.57 -9.38 -8.33
N ILE A 198 -9.51 -8.05 -8.18
CA ILE A 198 -10.42 -7.29 -7.32
C ILE A 198 -11.80 -7.25 -8.01
N PRO A 199 -12.89 -7.59 -7.29
CA PRO A 199 -14.23 -7.35 -7.77
C PRO A 199 -14.45 -5.89 -8.19
N ALA A 200 -14.94 -5.66 -9.40
CA ALA A 200 -15.16 -4.30 -9.92
C ALA A 200 -16.21 -3.51 -9.12
N GLU A 201 -17.17 -4.23 -8.53
CA GLU A 201 -18.25 -3.72 -7.67
C GLU A 201 -18.06 -4.22 -6.24
N THR A 202 -18.56 -3.45 -5.26
CA THR A 202 -18.50 -3.82 -3.84
C THR A 202 -19.58 -3.11 -3.03
N SER A 203 -19.87 -3.66 -1.85
CA SER A 203 -20.69 -3.02 -0.81
C SER A 203 -19.87 -2.78 0.46
N GLU A 204 -18.54 -2.62 0.34
CA GLU A 204 -17.67 -2.35 1.49
C GLU A 204 -16.80 -1.11 1.28
N PHE A 205 -16.73 -0.26 2.31
CA PHE A 205 -15.84 0.89 2.32
C PHE A 205 -15.05 0.98 3.64
N ALA A 206 -13.85 1.55 3.58
CA ALA A 206 -12.97 1.72 4.71
C ALA A 206 -12.42 3.15 4.76
N ILE A 207 -12.70 3.85 5.85
CA ILE A 207 -12.25 5.22 6.10
C ILE A 207 -12.26 5.51 7.61
N ASN A 208 -11.36 6.36 8.11
CA ASN A 208 -11.39 6.76 9.51
C ASN A 208 -12.48 7.81 9.78
N THR A 209 -13.63 7.40 10.30
CA THR A 209 -14.78 8.27 10.59
C THR A 209 -14.52 9.30 11.69
N SER A 210 -13.47 9.16 12.51
CA SER A 210 -13.10 10.19 13.48
C SER A 210 -12.67 11.51 12.83
N ASN A 211 -12.34 11.49 11.53
CA ASN A 211 -11.98 12.65 10.73
C ASN A 211 -13.17 13.24 9.94
N GLU A 212 -14.41 12.77 10.14
CA GLU A 212 -15.60 13.18 9.36
C GLU A 212 -15.77 14.71 9.25
N ARG A 213 -15.49 15.43 10.34
CA ARG A 213 -15.55 16.90 10.38
C ARG A 213 -14.54 17.64 9.51
N PHE A 214 -13.55 16.94 8.97
CA PHE A 214 -12.46 17.52 8.17
C PHE A 214 -12.49 17.10 6.70
N TRP A 215 -13.37 16.17 6.33
CA TRP A 215 -13.44 15.65 4.96
C TRP A 215 -13.85 16.71 3.95
N GLU A 216 -13.28 16.63 2.75
CA GLU A 216 -13.78 17.39 1.60
C GLU A 216 -15.21 16.90 1.24
N SER A 217 -16.05 17.79 0.70
CA SER A 217 -17.45 17.50 0.35
C SER A 217 -17.65 16.23 -0.49
N PRO A 218 -16.80 15.91 -1.50
CA PRO A 218 -16.91 14.66 -2.26
C PRO A 218 -16.86 13.39 -1.40
N ILE A 219 -16.02 13.38 -0.37
CA ILE A 219 -15.88 12.24 0.56
C ILE A 219 -17.10 12.16 1.47
N THR A 220 -17.53 13.30 2.02
CA THR A 220 -18.75 13.38 2.85
C THR A 220 -19.97 12.89 2.08
N ARG A 221 -20.11 13.28 0.81
CA ARG A 221 -21.15 12.79 -0.10
C ARG A 221 -21.06 11.28 -0.28
N TYR A 222 -19.90 10.76 -0.68
CA TYR A 222 -19.72 9.33 -0.91
C TYR A 222 -20.08 8.49 0.32
N VAL A 223 -19.55 8.86 1.49
CA VAL A 223 -19.82 8.14 2.75
C VAL A 223 -21.29 8.29 3.17
N GLY A 224 -21.88 9.48 3.00
CA GLY A 224 -23.29 9.73 3.29
C GLY A 224 -24.22 8.87 2.43
N GLU A 225 -23.94 8.75 1.14
CA GLU A 225 -24.69 7.88 0.22
C GLU A 225 -24.57 6.39 0.61
N CYS A 226 -23.38 5.94 1.02
CA CYS A 226 -23.18 4.57 1.52
C CYS A 226 -23.94 4.33 2.84
N LYS A 227 -23.94 5.30 3.77
CA LYS A 227 -24.67 5.24 5.05
C LYS A 227 -26.19 5.23 4.86
N ALA A 228 -26.70 5.94 3.85
CA ALA A 228 -28.13 5.96 3.53
C ALA A 228 -28.64 4.58 3.04
N GLY A 229 -27.76 3.71 2.56
CA GLY A 229 -28.09 2.33 2.20
C GLY A 229 -29.20 2.25 1.15
N LYS A 230 -30.11 1.29 1.30
CA LYS A 230 -31.24 1.09 0.38
C LYS A 230 -32.20 2.27 0.23
N THR A 231 -32.27 3.19 1.19
CA THR A 231 -33.15 4.37 1.10
C THR A 231 -32.46 5.57 0.44
N GLY A 232 -31.14 5.48 0.23
CA GLY A 232 -30.33 6.48 -0.46
C GLY A 232 -30.18 6.22 -1.96
N PRO A 233 -29.45 7.10 -2.66
CA PRO A 233 -29.24 7.01 -4.11
C PRO A 233 -28.44 5.78 -4.57
N ARG A 234 -27.85 5.03 -3.63
CA ARG A 234 -27.12 3.80 -3.93
C ARG A 234 -28.03 2.57 -4.02
N GLU A 235 -29.24 2.65 -3.47
CA GLU A 235 -30.26 1.58 -3.47
C GLU A 235 -29.75 0.21 -2.96
N ARG A 236 -28.64 0.20 -2.21
CA ARG A 236 -28.02 -0.99 -1.64
C ARG A 236 -27.32 -0.65 -0.32
N ASP A 237 -27.28 -1.62 0.58
CA ASP A 237 -26.60 -1.46 1.87
C ASP A 237 -25.09 -1.61 1.72
N PHE A 238 -24.34 -0.81 2.47
CA PHE A 238 -22.89 -0.89 2.56
C PHE A 238 -22.46 -1.23 3.97
N ASN A 239 -21.32 -1.91 4.08
CA ASN A 239 -20.70 -2.23 5.35
C ASN A 239 -19.36 -1.50 5.49
N MET A 240 -19.13 -0.90 6.65
CA MET A 240 -17.88 -0.23 6.96
C MET A 240 -16.87 -1.25 7.51
N ARG A 241 -15.63 -1.19 7.03
CA ARG A 241 -14.48 -1.93 7.60
C ARG A 241 -13.39 -0.94 7.97
N TRP A 242 -12.68 -1.19 9.08
CA TRP A 242 -11.52 -0.40 9.45
C TRP A 242 -10.61 -1.20 10.37
N ILE A 243 -9.56 -1.78 9.79
CA ILE A 243 -8.52 -2.57 10.46
C ILE A 243 -7.42 -1.66 11.01
N ALA A 244 -7.29 -0.43 10.49
CA ALA A 244 -6.26 0.54 10.84
C ALA A 244 -4.80 0.13 10.50
N SER A 245 -4.61 -0.79 9.54
CA SER A 245 -3.33 -1.04 8.83
C SER A 245 -3.61 -0.99 7.33
N MET A 246 -2.78 -0.26 6.58
CA MET A 246 -2.96 -0.13 5.14
C MET A 246 -2.79 -1.49 4.45
N VAL A 247 -1.75 -2.24 4.82
CA VAL A 247 -1.47 -3.57 4.28
C VAL A 247 -2.66 -4.52 4.51
N ALA A 248 -3.21 -4.53 5.73
CA ALA A 248 -4.34 -5.39 6.06
C ALA A 248 -5.63 -4.99 5.30
N GLU A 249 -5.89 -3.69 5.15
CA GLU A 249 -7.03 -3.19 4.36
C GLU A 249 -6.91 -3.52 2.88
N VAL A 250 -5.75 -3.25 2.27
CA VAL A 250 -5.49 -3.58 0.86
C VAL A 250 -5.63 -5.08 0.63
N HIS A 251 -5.09 -5.91 1.54
CA HIS A 251 -5.25 -7.36 1.41
C HIS A 251 -6.70 -7.82 1.46
N ARG A 252 -7.51 -7.27 2.37
CA ARG A 252 -8.96 -7.56 2.40
C ARG A 252 -9.61 -7.19 1.07
N ILE A 253 -9.30 -6.00 0.53
CA ILE A 253 -9.85 -5.52 -0.75
C ILE A 253 -9.44 -6.43 -1.91
N LEU A 254 -8.19 -6.89 -1.96
CA LEU A 254 -7.73 -7.84 -2.96
C LEU A 254 -8.57 -9.13 -2.98
N MET A 255 -9.00 -9.61 -1.81
CA MET A 255 -9.68 -10.89 -1.68
C MET A 255 -11.19 -10.82 -1.94
N ARG A 256 -11.86 -9.72 -1.58
CA ARG A 256 -13.33 -9.65 -1.65
C ARG A 256 -13.91 -8.33 -2.14
N GLY A 257 -13.06 -7.43 -2.62
CA GLY A 257 -13.47 -6.08 -3.03
C GLY A 257 -13.66 -5.13 -1.87
N GLY A 258 -13.89 -3.88 -2.20
CA GLY A 258 -13.98 -2.77 -1.25
C GLY A 258 -13.26 -1.54 -1.76
N ILE A 259 -13.48 -0.42 -1.10
CA ILE A 259 -12.70 0.80 -1.28
C ILE A 259 -12.05 1.21 0.04
N PHE A 260 -10.77 1.60 -0.02
CA PHE A 260 -10.04 2.19 1.10
C PHE A 260 -9.75 3.64 0.80
N MET A 261 -10.01 4.52 1.77
CA MET A 261 -9.88 5.96 1.63
C MET A 261 -9.09 6.53 2.82
N TYR A 262 -7.98 7.17 2.47
CA TYR A 262 -7.24 8.13 3.29
C TYR A 262 -7.17 9.45 2.51
N PRO A 263 -8.29 10.18 2.40
CA PRO A 263 -8.38 11.33 1.52
C PRO A 263 -7.62 12.53 2.08
N ARG A 264 -7.51 13.58 1.26
CA ARG A 264 -7.16 14.91 1.76
C ARG A 264 -8.21 15.35 2.79
N ASP A 265 -7.76 15.97 3.87
CA ASP A 265 -8.66 16.56 4.87
C ASP A 265 -8.18 17.97 5.26
N THR A 266 -9.02 18.69 5.98
CA THR A 266 -8.76 20.07 6.41
C THR A 266 -8.17 20.16 7.82
N LYS A 267 -7.80 19.02 8.44
CA LYS A 267 -7.26 19.00 9.82
C LYS A 267 -5.92 19.74 9.90
N ASP A 268 -5.09 19.57 8.88
CA ASP A 268 -3.83 20.27 8.71
C ASP A 268 -3.73 20.72 7.24
N PRO A 269 -4.17 21.95 6.92
CA PRO A 269 -4.25 22.44 5.54
C PRO A 269 -2.92 22.43 4.78
N GLY A 270 -1.79 22.43 5.51
CA GLY A 270 -0.45 22.37 4.94
C GLY A 270 -0.01 20.96 4.52
N LYS A 271 -0.75 19.91 4.91
CA LYS A 271 -0.43 18.52 4.57
C LYS A 271 -1.36 18.03 3.45
N PRO A 272 -0.82 17.62 2.28
CA PRO A 272 -1.65 17.19 1.16
C PRO A 272 -2.37 15.86 1.42
N GLY A 273 -1.86 15.04 2.35
CA GLY A 273 -2.44 13.77 2.77
C GLY A 273 -1.66 13.19 3.95
N ARG A 274 -1.96 11.95 4.34
CA ARG A 274 -1.27 11.29 5.47
C ARG A 274 -0.29 10.21 5.05
N LEU A 275 -0.66 9.38 4.08
CA LEU A 275 0.19 8.30 3.56
C LEU A 275 1.25 8.86 2.62
N ARG A 276 2.33 8.12 2.42
CA ARG A 276 3.51 8.54 1.65
C ARG A 276 3.51 7.90 0.28
N LEU A 277 3.90 8.68 -0.71
CA LEU A 277 3.80 8.31 -2.11
C LEU A 277 4.72 7.13 -2.43
N MET A 278 5.98 7.19 -1.97
CA MET A 278 7.04 6.33 -2.48
C MET A 278 7.00 4.90 -1.92
N TYR A 279 6.71 4.73 -0.64
CA TYR A 279 6.73 3.43 0.04
C TYR A 279 5.36 2.91 0.48
N GLU A 280 4.28 3.72 0.39
CA GLU A 280 2.92 3.26 0.69
C GLU A 280 2.02 3.30 -0.56
N ALA A 281 1.79 4.49 -1.14
CA ALA A 281 0.78 4.67 -2.18
C ALA A 281 1.15 4.07 -3.53
N ASN A 282 2.36 4.31 -4.05
CA ASN A 282 2.84 3.77 -5.32
C ASN A 282 2.89 2.23 -5.34
N PRO A 283 3.53 1.54 -4.36
CA PRO A 283 3.57 0.08 -4.39
C PRO A 283 2.18 -0.55 -4.25
N MET A 284 1.34 -0.03 -3.36
CA MET A 284 -0.04 -0.53 -3.22
C MET A 284 -0.89 -0.23 -4.45
N GLY A 285 -0.70 0.94 -5.07
CA GLY A 285 -1.36 1.32 -6.32
C GLY A 285 -1.04 0.36 -7.44
N LEU A 286 0.23 -0.03 -7.61
CA LEU A 286 0.63 -0.98 -8.65
C LEU A 286 0.01 -2.35 -8.42
N VAL A 287 0.04 -2.85 -7.18
CA VAL A 287 -0.58 -4.12 -6.80
C VAL A 287 -2.09 -4.12 -7.06
N VAL A 288 -2.78 -3.02 -6.72
CA VAL A 288 -4.23 -2.87 -6.92
C VAL A 288 -4.59 -2.80 -8.40
N GLU A 289 -3.87 -2.01 -9.19
CA GLU A 289 -4.16 -1.87 -10.63
C GLU A 289 -3.83 -3.14 -11.42
N GLN A 290 -2.75 -3.85 -11.06
CA GLN A 290 -2.43 -5.16 -11.63
C GLN A 290 -3.46 -6.24 -11.27
N ALA A 291 -4.26 -6.01 -10.22
CA ALA A 291 -5.41 -6.84 -9.86
C ALA A 291 -6.75 -6.32 -10.45
N GLY A 292 -6.73 -5.35 -11.35
CA GLY A 292 -7.93 -4.81 -12.02
C GLY A 292 -8.72 -3.76 -11.22
N GLY A 293 -8.18 -3.30 -10.09
CA GLY A 293 -8.71 -2.15 -9.34
C GLY A 293 -8.20 -0.81 -9.87
N ARG A 294 -8.38 0.24 -9.06
CA ARG A 294 -7.82 1.58 -9.32
C ARG A 294 -7.24 2.21 -8.06
N ALA A 295 -6.33 3.15 -8.25
CA ALA A 295 -5.70 3.94 -7.19
C ALA A 295 -5.61 5.42 -7.61
N SER A 296 -6.21 6.32 -6.83
CA SER A 296 -6.32 7.75 -7.13
C SER A 296 -6.17 8.61 -5.89
N THR A 297 -5.77 9.87 -6.07
CA THR A 297 -5.83 10.91 -5.03
C THR A 297 -7.23 11.51 -4.88
N GLY A 298 -8.17 11.10 -5.74
CA GLY A 298 -9.45 11.74 -5.98
C GLY A 298 -9.43 12.64 -7.22
N ARG A 299 -8.25 13.18 -7.58
CA ARG A 299 -8.08 14.10 -8.73
C ARG A 299 -7.07 13.62 -9.76
N GLU A 300 -6.10 12.82 -9.35
CA GLU A 300 -5.03 12.28 -10.19
C GLU A 300 -4.88 10.78 -9.94
N ARG A 301 -4.37 10.03 -10.91
CA ARG A 301 -4.02 8.61 -10.75
C ARG A 301 -2.71 8.49 -10.00
N ILE A 302 -2.66 7.67 -8.94
CA ILE A 302 -1.49 7.61 -8.04
C ILE A 302 -0.19 7.28 -8.78
N LEU A 303 -0.22 6.32 -9.71
CA LEU A 303 1.00 5.87 -10.40
C LEU A 303 1.56 6.89 -11.40
N GLU A 304 0.78 7.91 -11.77
CA GLU A 304 1.19 8.95 -12.72
C GLU A 304 1.84 10.16 -12.04
N ILE A 305 1.71 10.27 -10.71
CA ILE A 305 2.28 11.38 -9.93
C ILE A 305 3.81 11.35 -10.07
N VAL A 306 4.37 12.49 -10.48
CA VAL A 306 5.82 12.72 -10.46
C VAL A 306 6.22 13.12 -9.03
N PRO A 307 7.02 12.31 -8.32
CA PRO A 307 7.38 12.62 -6.94
C PRO A 307 8.30 13.84 -6.85
N SER A 308 8.08 14.71 -5.86
CA SER A 308 8.97 15.84 -5.58
C SER A 308 9.96 15.54 -4.45
N GLU A 309 9.61 14.65 -3.53
CA GLU A 309 10.38 14.30 -2.34
C GLU A 309 10.19 12.83 -2.00
N ILE A 310 11.18 12.21 -1.35
CA ILE A 310 11.12 10.79 -0.93
C ILE A 310 9.96 10.56 0.04
N HIS A 311 9.77 11.50 0.97
CA HIS A 311 8.75 11.43 2.03
C HIS A 311 7.47 12.18 1.66
N GLN A 312 7.23 12.43 0.36
CA GLN A 312 6.05 13.15 -0.11
C GLN A 312 4.77 12.46 0.36
N ARG A 313 3.88 13.21 1.03
CA ARG A 313 2.56 12.72 1.41
C ARG A 313 1.54 12.88 0.29
N VAL A 314 0.54 12.01 0.26
CA VAL A 314 -0.49 11.98 -0.79
C VAL A 314 -1.83 11.47 -0.24
N PRO A 315 -2.99 11.98 -0.73
CA PRO A 315 -4.28 11.33 -0.56
C PRO A 315 -4.30 9.96 -1.24
N VAL A 316 -4.98 8.99 -0.64
CA VAL A 316 -5.11 7.65 -1.21
C VAL A 316 -6.55 7.19 -1.22
N ILE A 317 -7.06 6.86 -2.40
CA ILE A 317 -8.35 6.22 -2.63
C ILE A 317 -8.08 5.03 -3.57
N LEU A 318 -8.27 3.81 -3.08
CA LEU A 318 -7.97 2.61 -3.87
C LEU A 318 -8.96 1.47 -3.65
N GLY A 319 -9.04 0.57 -4.64
CA GLY A 319 -9.79 -0.68 -4.54
C GLY A 319 -10.66 -0.98 -5.76
N SER A 320 -11.90 -1.42 -5.52
CA SER A 320 -12.89 -1.75 -6.55
C SER A 320 -13.09 -0.57 -7.51
N ARG A 321 -12.78 -0.78 -8.80
CA ARG A 321 -12.64 0.31 -9.78
C ARG A 321 -13.89 1.20 -9.91
N ASN A 322 -15.10 0.64 -9.82
CA ASN A 322 -16.32 1.43 -9.99
C ASN A 322 -16.59 2.37 -8.79
N GLU A 323 -16.15 1.99 -7.58
CA GLU A 323 -16.25 2.88 -6.42
C GLU A 323 -15.18 3.98 -6.46
N VAL A 324 -13.95 3.65 -6.86
CA VAL A 324 -12.88 4.64 -7.04
C VAL A 324 -13.27 5.66 -8.11
N ASP A 325 -13.75 5.20 -9.27
CA ASP A 325 -14.21 6.07 -10.36
C ASP A 325 -15.35 6.99 -9.91
N ARG A 326 -16.28 6.50 -9.08
CA ARG A 326 -17.36 7.32 -8.51
C ARG A 326 -16.81 8.41 -7.59
N VAL A 327 -15.87 8.09 -6.70
CA VAL A 327 -15.27 9.10 -5.81
C VAL A 327 -14.48 10.13 -6.62
N THR A 328 -13.74 9.71 -7.64
CA THR A 328 -13.03 10.62 -8.56
C THR A 328 -14.02 11.53 -9.30
N GLN A 329 -15.15 11.01 -9.76
CA GLN A 329 -16.20 11.83 -10.38
C GLN A 329 -16.74 12.88 -9.40
N TYR A 330 -16.96 12.53 -8.13
CA TYR A 330 -17.44 13.50 -7.14
C TYR A 330 -16.44 14.63 -6.89
N HIS A 331 -15.13 14.35 -6.92
CA HIS A 331 -14.12 15.40 -6.86
C HIS A 331 -14.15 16.29 -8.11
N SER A 332 -14.26 15.68 -9.30
CA SER A 332 -14.37 16.43 -10.56
C SER A 332 -15.60 17.35 -10.57
N ASP A 333 -16.76 16.86 -10.14
CA ASP A 333 -18.00 17.64 -10.10
C ASP A 333 -17.91 18.80 -9.09
N TYR A 334 -17.30 18.54 -7.93
CA TYR A 334 -17.09 19.54 -6.89
C TYR A 334 -16.14 20.64 -7.35
N ASP A 335 -15.00 20.27 -7.94
CA ASP A 335 -14.01 21.24 -8.44
C ASP A 335 -14.56 22.06 -9.62
N ALA A 336 -15.46 21.48 -10.44
CA ALA A 336 -16.16 22.18 -11.52
C ALA A 336 -17.34 23.04 -11.04
N GLY A 337 -17.74 22.97 -9.77
CA GLY A 337 -18.93 23.64 -9.24
C GLY A 337 -20.25 23.08 -9.78
N THR A 338 -20.24 21.86 -10.35
CA THR A 338 -21.43 21.17 -10.87
C THR A 338 -22.02 20.18 -9.88
N ASP A 339 -21.40 20.03 -8.70
CA ASP A 339 -21.91 19.20 -7.62
C ASP A 339 -23.29 19.72 -7.17
N LYS A 340 -24.33 18.96 -7.50
CA LYS A 340 -25.70 19.21 -7.03
C LYS A 340 -25.97 18.26 -5.86
N PRO A 341 -26.50 18.76 -4.73
CA PRO A 341 -27.03 17.89 -3.70
C PRO A 341 -28.04 16.92 -4.32
N TYR A 342 -28.01 15.65 -3.91
CA TYR A 342 -29.07 14.72 -4.28
C TYR A 342 -30.39 15.20 -3.68
N GLU A 343 -31.25 15.79 -4.50
CA GLU A 343 -32.65 16.06 -4.16
C GLU A 343 -33.46 14.78 -4.41
N SER A 344 -33.92 14.15 -3.33
CA SER A 344 -34.84 13.02 -3.44
C SER A 344 -36.13 13.49 -4.14
N PRO A 345 -36.57 12.86 -5.23
CA PRO A 345 -37.81 13.24 -5.92
C PRO A 345 -39.08 13.08 -5.06
N LEU A 346 -38.96 12.47 -3.87
CA LEU A 346 -40.06 12.23 -2.94
C LEU A 346 -40.30 13.37 -1.94
N PHE A 347 -39.39 14.34 -1.80
CA PHE A 347 -39.57 15.50 -0.93
C PHE A 347 -39.61 16.79 -1.75
N ASN A 348 -40.64 16.94 -2.57
CA ASN A 348 -41.17 18.27 -2.85
C ASN A 348 -41.75 18.78 -1.54
N GLU A 349 -41.17 19.81 -0.93
CA GLU A 349 -41.79 20.57 0.14
C GLU A 349 -43.12 21.12 -0.39
N ARG A 350 -44.21 20.39 -0.12
CA ARG A 350 -45.55 20.99 -0.13
C ARG A 350 -45.59 21.89 1.09
N GLY A 351 -45.20 23.15 0.89
CA GLY A 351 -45.51 24.23 1.81
C GLY A 351 -47.02 24.27 2.03
N LEU A 352 -47.47 23.64 3.12
CA LEU A 352 -48.76 23.93 3.74
C LEU A 352 -48.61 25.29 4.44
N PHE A 353 -49.59 26.15 4.26
CA PHE A 353 -49.66 27.55 4.68
C PHE A 353 -49.11 28.58 3.68
N ARG A 354 -49.86 28.81 2.60
CA ARG A 354 -50.21 30.17 2.19
C ARG A 354 -51.69 30.39 2.53
N SER A 355 -51.96 31.26 3.50
CA SER A 355 -53.23 31.93 3.73
C SER A 355 -52.96 33.40 3.87
#